data_AF-K2B583-F1
#
_entry.id   AF-K2B583-F1
#
_cell.length_a   1.000
_cell.length_b   1.000
_cell.length_c   1.000
_cell.angle_alpha   90.00
_cell.angle_beta   90.00
_cell.angle_gamma   90.00
#
_symmetry.space_group_name_H-M   'P 1'
#
loop_
_entity.id
_entity.type
_entity.pdbx_description
1 polymer ?
#
loop_
_entity_poly.entity_id
_entity_poly.type
_entity_poly.pdbx_seq_one_letter_code
_entity_poly.pdbx_strand_id
1 'polypeptide(L)'
;MSFPLIVLLTLVFILAFPRRGICEVDNYNVQIIVKVPKNTPAKDKVYISGNHRLLGAWKPDRALMTKTAPYTYEFNAYIPKAKRIEFKFIRGDFKKIEKSFEGFDTPNRFINLECGGQSIVKCRLECEVEAWKDLLPKNAAVHSYKLNLIGDYELYKNVDSKYLELARDVIVWMPEGYADPKNRNKRYPALYMHDGNNLFDARLSFQGVDWGVDEAVERLVKLKKMNEIIVVGIYNTEARLDEYAPMRDEKRGG
;
A
#
# COMPACT_ATOMS: atom_id res chain seq x y z
N MET A 1 -87.20 18.31 -33.72
CA MET A 1 -86.43 19.51 -34.07
C MET A 1 -85.37 19.73 -33.01
N SER A 2 -84.14 20.01 -33.46
CA SER A 2 -82.90 20.29 -32.73
C SER A 2 -82.01 19.10 -32.31
N PHE A 3 -80.73 19.24 -32.69
CA PHE A 3 -79.69 18.24 -33.00
C PHE A 3 -78.97 17.62 -31.78
N PRO A 4 -78.30 16.46 -31.93
CA PRO A 4 -77.45 15.88 -30.89
C PRO A 4 -76.07 16.57 -30.86
N LEU A 5 -75.54 16.78 -29.66
CA LEU A 5 -74.18 17.29 -29.43
C LEU A 5 -73.18 16.14 -29.57
N ILE A 6 -72.31 16.21 -30.58
CA ILE A 6 -71.20 15.26 -30.76
C ILE A 6 -70.09 15.66 -29.77
N VAL A 7 -69.82 14.79 -28.79
CA VAL A 7 -68.66 14.91 -27.91
C VAL A 7 -67.45 14.35 -28.64
N LEU A 8 -66.56 15.23 -29.13
CA LEU A 8 -65.29 14.84 -29.72
C LEU A 8 -64.27 14.61 -28.59
N LEU A 9 -63.89 13.35 -28.36
CA LEU A 9 -62.80 12.96 -27.47
C LEU A 9 -61.46 13.43 -28.06
N THR A 10 -60.80 14.41 -27.43
CA THR A 10 -59.36 14.66 -27.62
C THR A 10 -58.57 13.95 -26.53
N LEU A 11 -58.09 12.75 -26.82
CA LEU A 11 -57.11 12.02 -26.03
C LEU A 11 -55.73 12.68 -26.23
N VAL A 12 -55.29 13.47 -25.25
CA VAL A 12 -53.91 13.98 -25.19
C VAL A 12 -53.02 12.86 -24.66
N PHE A 13 -52.28 12.21 -25.56
CA PHE A 13 -51.17 11.33 -25.16
C PHE A 13 -50.01 12.19 -24.65
N ILE A 14 -49.92 12.36 -23.34
CA ILE A 14 -48.70 12.86 -22.71
C ILE A 14 -47.68 11.71 -22.79
N LEU A 15 -46.76 11.79 -23.74
CA LEU A 15 -45.56 10.96 -23.77
C LEU A 15 -44.74 11.31 -22.51
N ALA A 16 -44.92 10.53 -21.45
CA ALA A 16 -44.04 10.55 -20.30
C ALA A 16 -42.68 10.00 -20.73
N PHE A 17 -41.79 10.87 -21.20
CA PHE A 17 -40.38 10.55 -21.25
C PHE A 17 -39.95 10.22 -19.81
N PRO A 18 -39.36 9.05 -19.53
CA PRO A 18 -38.77 8.83 -18.24
C PRO A 18 -37.73 9.93 -18.05
N ARG A 19 -37.93 10.80 -17.04
CA ARG A 19 -36.84 11.63 -16.53
C ARG A 19 -35.73 10.64 -16.21
N ARG A 20 -34.68 10.59 -17.04
CA ARG A 20 -33.41 10.03 -16.58
C ARG A 20 -33.09 10.82 -15.32
N GLY A 21 -33.30 10.19 -14.17
CA GLY A 21 -32.88 10.75 -12.90
C GLY A 21 -31.43 11.15 -13.10
N ILE A 22 -31.14 12.43 -12.91
CA ILE A 22 -29.76 12.84 -12.73
C ILE A 22 -29.30 11.97 -11.57
N CYS A 23 -28.39 11.03 -11.85
CA CYS A 23 -27.74 10.29 -10.78
C CYS A 23 -27.02 11.37 -9.98
N GLU A 24 -27.53 11.67 -8.78
CA GLU A 24 -26.95 12.65 -7.88
C GLU A 24 -25.50 12.20 -7.68
N VAL A 25 -24.55 12.98 -8.18
CA VAL A 25 -23.14 12.63 -8.07
C VAL A 25 -22.79 12.86 -6.61
N ASP A 26 -22.83 11.78 -5.81
CA ASP A 26 -22.38 11.78 -4.43
C ASP A 26 -20.89 12.20 -4.42
N ASN A 27 -20.65 13.49 -4.23
CA ASN A 27 -19.32 14.05 -4.05
C ASN A 27 -19.10 14.22 -2.55
N TYR A 28 -18.06 13.55 -2.05
CA TYR A 28 -17.64 13.62 -0.67
C TYR A 28 -16.64 14.75 -0.53
N ASN A 29 -16.88 15.69 0.39
CA ASN A 29 -15.86 16.64 0.81
C ASN A 29 -14.96 15.95 1.84
N VAL A 30 -13.83 15.42 1.37
CA VAL A 30 -12.86 14.68 2.18
C VAL A 30 -11.81 15.64 2.72
N GLN A 31 -11.71 15.72 4.04
CA GLN A 31 -10.71 16.45 4.80
C GLN A 31 -9.87 15.45 5.60
N ILE A 32 -8.58 15.36 5.29
CA ILE A 32 -7.63 14.51 6.01
C ILE A 32 -6.62 15.43 6.68
N ILE A 33 -6.60 15.39 8.00
CA ILE A 33 -5.66 16.14 8.83
C ILE A 33 -4.63 15.16 9.37
N VAL A 34 -3.35 15.49 9.25
CA VAL A 34 -2.26 14.67 9.76
C VAL A 34 -1.38 15.49 10.69
N LYS A 35 -1.13 14.95 11.88
CA LYS A 35 -0.05 15.38 12.77
C LYS A 35 1.19 14.55 12.46
N VAL A 36 2.33 15.21 12.31
CA VAL A 36 3.62 14.56 12.02
C VAL A 36 4.59 14.72 13.19
N PRO A 37 5.61 13.86 13.31
CA PRO A 37 6.58 13.93 14.39
C PRO A 37 7.30 15.27 14.46
N LYS A 38 7.65 15.74 15.66
CA LYS A 38 8.33 17.04 15.86
C LYS A 38 9.72 17.10 15.22
N ASN A 39 10.37 15.97 14.97
CA ASN A 39 11.64 15.90 14.26
C ASN A 39 11.48 15.98 12.73
N THR A 40 10.26 16.19 12.21
CA THR A 40 10.03 16.42 10.77
C THR A 40 10.77 17.70 10.33
N PRO A 41 11.71 17.62 9.37
CA PRO A 41 12.48 18.79 8.92
C PRO A 41 11.57 19.89 8.40
N ALA A 42 11.79 21.14 8.84
CA ALA A 42 10.92 22.26 8.50
C ALA A 42 10.85 22.58 7.00
N LYS A 43 11.89 22.23 6.24
CA LYS A 43 12.00 22.42 4.79
C LYS A 43 11.29 21.32 3.98
N ASP A 44 11.00 20.18 4.59
CA ASP A 44 10.40 19.06 3.90
C ASP A 44 8.90 19.30 3.69
N LYS A 45 8.41 18.92 2.53
CA LYS A 45 6.98 18.93 2.19
C LYS A 45 6.35 17.59 2.58
N VAL A 46 5.10 17.62 3.02
CA VAL A 46 4.31 16.43 3.33
C VAL A 46 3.28 16.21 2.25
N TYR A 47 3.20 14.99 1.75
CA TYR A 47 2.29 14.55 0.70
C TYR A 47 1.42 13.41 1.24
N ILE A 48 0.25 13.26 0.64
CA ILE A 48 -0.55 12.04 0.72
C ILE A 48 -0.33 11.25 -0.57
N SER A 49 -0.06 9.95 -0.47
CA SER A 49 0.16 9.07 -1.63
C SER A 49 -0.75 7.86 -1.52
N GLY A 50 -1.58 7.63 -2.53
CA GLY A 50 -2.65 6.63 -2.48
C GLY A 50 -3.16 6.19 -3.84
N ASN A 51 -4.04 5.19 -3.85
CA ASN A 51 -4.54 4.57 -5.08
C ASN A 51 -5.39 5.51 -5.95
N HIS A 52 -6.08 6.48 -5.35
CA HIS A 52 -6.92 7.43 -6.06
C HIS A 52 -6.07 8.51 -6.75
N ARG A 53 -6.48 8.96 -7.95
CA ARG A 53 -5.72 9.94 -8.76
C ARG A 53 -5.44 11.27 -8.03
N LEU A 54 -6.37 11.73 -7.20
CA LEU A 54 -6.21 12.96 -6.42
C LEU A 54 -5.23 12.80 -5.26
N LEU A 55 -4.94 11.57 -4.86
CA LEU A 55 -3.93 11.20 -3.87
C LEU A 55 -2.64 10.74 -4.57
N GLY A 56 -2.39 11.21 -5.80
CA GLY A 56 -1.11 11.00 -6.48
C GLY A 56 -0.92 9.64 -7.15
N ALA A 57 -1.90 8.72 -7.11
CA ALA A 57 -1.82 7.40 -7.74
C ALA A 57 -0.54 6.62 -7.35
N TRP A 58 -0.26 6.57 -6.05
CA TRP A 58 0.95 6.00 -5.44
C TRP A 58 2.28 6.66 -5.81
N LYS A 59 2.27 7.87 -6.37
CA LYS A 59 3.48 8.67 -6.55
C LYS A 59 3.79 9.49 -5.28
N PRO A 60 5.05 9.53 -4.83
CA PRO A 60 5.41 10.05 -3.51
C PRO A 60 5.37 11.59 -3.42
N ASP A 61 5.28 12.29 -4.55
CA ASP A 61 5.52 13.73 -4.68
C ASP A 61 4.38 14.49 -5.39
N ARG A 62 3.20 13.88 -5.56
CA ARG A 62 2.14 14.43 -6.42
C ARG A 62 1.01 15.14 -5.68
N ALA A 63 0.52 14.60 -4.56
CA ALA A 63 -0.59 15.21 -3.82
C ALA A 63 -0.06 15.88 -2.55
N LEU A 64 0.34 17.15 -2.71
CA LEU A 64 0.89 17.98 -1.64
C LEU A 64 -0.19 18.33 -0.60
N MET A 65 0.15 18.20 0.68
CA MET A 65 -0.70 18.63 1.78
C MET A 65 -0.37 20.07 2.19
N THR A 66 -1.39 20.81 2.63
CA THR A 66 -1.26 22.20 3.08
C THR A 66 -0.90 22.23 4.57
N LYS A 67 0.17 22.94 4.94
CA LYS A 67 0.54 23.11 6.35
C LYS A 67 -0.42 24.10 7.01
N THR A 68 -1.12 23.67 8.07
CA THR A 68 -2.13 24.49 8.77
C THR A 68 -1.67 24.95 10.14
N ALA A 69 -0.73 24.22 10.76
CA ALA A 69 -0.10 24.58 12.03
C ALA A 69 1.30 23.93 12.12
N PRO A 70 2.12 24.23 13.15
CA PRO A 70 3.35 23.48 13.40
C PRO A 70 3.08 21.97 13.42
N TYR A 71 3.82 21.24 12.59
CA TYR A 71 3.72 19.78 12.45
C TYR A 71 2.31 19.25 12.11
N THR A 72 1.43 20.09 11.57
CA THR A 72 0.07 19.69 11.19
C THR A 72 -0.19 20.08 9.74
N TYR A 73 -0.67 19.12 8.96
CA TYR A 73 -0.94 19.27 7.53
C TYR A 73 -2.35 18.78 7.20
N GLU A 74 -2.91 19.30 6.12
CA GLU A 74 -4.26 19.01 5.71
C GLU A 74 -4.34 18.75 4.19
N PHE A 75 -5.13 17.76 3.82
CA PHE A 75 -5.54 17.49 2.45
C PHE A 75 -7.06 17.62 2.35
N ASN A 76 -7.53 18.45 1.42
CA ASN A 76 -8.95 18.62 1.13
C ASN A 76 -9.21 18.28 -0.34
N ALA A 77 -10.21 17.44 -0.60
CA ALA A 77 -10.63 17.12 -1.96
C ALA A 77 -12.10 16.72 -2.03
N TYR A 78 -12.75 17.08 -3.14
CA TYR A 78 -14.02 16.48 -3.52
C TYR A 78 -13.74 15.16 -4.23
N ILE A 79 -14.12 14.05 -3.60
CA ILE A 79 -13.91 12.71 -4.13
C ILE A 79 -15.27 12.07 -4.42
N PRO A 80 -15.52 11.58 -5.64
CA PRO A 80 -16.73 10.81 -5.93
C PRO A 80 -16.80 9.55 -5.07
N LYS A 81 -18.00 8.99 -4.94
CA LYS A 81 -18.22 7.67 -4.34
C LYS A 81 -17.17 6.66 -4.83
N ALA A 82 -16.44 6.08 -3.88
CA ALA A 82 -15.35 5.16 -4.15
C ALA A 82 -15.17 4.22 -2.97
N LYS A 83 -15.02 2.93 -3.29
CA LYS A 83 -14.69 1.92 -2.29
C LYS A 83 -13.18 1.92 -2.07
N ARG A 84 -12.78 1.78 -0.81
CA ARG A 84 -11.41 1.45 -0.41
C ARG A 84 -10.36 2.36 -1.05
N ILE A 85 -10.50 3.66 -0.80
CA ILE A 85 -9.41 4.60 -1.10
C ILE A 85 -8.31 4.33 -0.09
N GLU A 86 -7.16 3.87 -0.56
CA GLU A 86 -6.00 3.56 0.27
C GLU A 86 -4.93 4.62 0.10
N PHE A 87 -4.23 4.94 1.19
CA PHE A 87 -3.17 5.95 1.18
C PHE A 87 -2.18 5.82 2.33
N LYS A 88 -1.08 6.55 2.19
CA LYS A 88 -0.04 6.77 3.19
C LYS A 88 0.45 8.22 3.16
N PHE A 89 1.11 8.62 4.24
CA PHE A 89 1.82 9.89 4.32
C PHE A 89 3.30 9.74 3.99
N ILE A 90 3.85 10.71 3.26
CA ILE A 90 5.19 10.62 2.70
C ILE A 90 5.80 12.01 2.52
N ARG A 91 7.13 12.12 2.60
CA ARG A 91 7.85 13.38 2.38
C ARG A 91 8.54 13.47 1.01
N GLY A 92 7.80 13.18 -0.06
CA GLY A 92 8.28 13.32 -1.45
C GLY A 92 9.08 12.13 -1.99
N ASP A 93 9.46 11.19 -1.13
CA ASP A 93 10.28 10.02 -1.49
C ASP A 93 9.91 8.85 -0.58
N PHE A 94 9.89 7.61 -1.10
CA PHE A 94 9.60 6.40 -0.34
C PHE A 94 10.63 6.09 0.77
N LYS A 95 11.83 6.66 0.68
CA LYS A 95 12.81 6.69 1.78
C LYS A 95 12.31 7.46 3.00
N LYS A 96 11.33 8.34 2.80
CA LYS A 96 10.74 9.23 3.80
C LYS A 96 9.26 8.96 4.04
N ILE A 97 8.83 7.71 3.86
CA ILE A 97 7.47 7.26 4.14
C ILE A 97 7.24 7.07 5.64
N GLU A 98 5.98 7.15 6.07
CA GLU A 98 5.58 6.83 7.44
C GLU A 98 5.93 5.39 7.86
N LYS A 99 6.27 5.23 9.14
CA LYS A 99 6.53 3.97 9.85
C LYS A 99 5.91 4.03 11.24
N SER A 100 5.84 2.88 11.93
CA SER A 100 5.59 2.88 13.37
C SER A 100 6.77 3.48 14.13
N PHE A 101 6.58 3.88 15.40
CA PHE A 101 7.66 4.37 16.25
C PHE A 101 8.81 3.34 16.41
N GLU A 102 8.47 2.06 16.35
CA GLU A 102 9.42 0.94 16.38
C GLU A 102 10.17 0.72 15.06
N GLY A 103 9.76 1.41 13.99
CA GLY A 103 10.38 1.39 12.67
C GLY A 103 9.83 0.36 11.68
N PHE A 104 8.77 -0.35 12.05
CA PHE A 104 8.11 -1.34 11.21
C PHE A 104 7.19 -0.69 10.18
N ASP A 105 6.91 -1.43 9.10
CA ASP A 105 5.92 -1.01 8.11
C ASP A 105 4.53 -0.93 8.74
N THR A 106 3.79 0.11 8.37
CA THR A 106 2.39 0.25 8.76
C THR A 106 1.50 -0.22 7.60
N PRO A 107 0.27 -0.69 7.87
CA PRO A 107 -0.71 -0.93 6.81
C PRO A 107 -1.06 0.35 6.03
N ASN A 108 -1.61 0.19 4.83
CA ASN A 108 -2.25 1.31 4.15
C ASN A 108 -3.45 1.81 4.98
N ARG A 109 -3.56 3.12 5.13
CA ARG A 109 -4.77 3.75 5.68
C ARG A 109 -5.85 3.68 4.61
N PHE A 110 -7.11 3.56 4.99
CA PHE A 110 -8.19 3.53 4.01
C PHE A 110 -9.43 4.30 4.45
N ILE A 111 -10.18 4.78 3.45
CA ILE A 111 -11.50 5.40 3.62
C ILE A 111 -12.46 4.73 2.63
N ASN A 112 -13.65 4.38 3.11
CA ASN A 112 -14.76 3.91 2.27
C ASN A 112 -15.78 5.05 2.11
N LEU A 113 -16.01 5.46 0.88
CA LEU A 113 -16.99 6.49 0.52
C LEU A 113 -18.17 5.78 -0.15
N GLU A 114 -19.07 5.19 0.64
CA GLU A 114 -20.15 4.34 0.13
C GLU A 114 -21.58 4.83 0.41
N CYS A 115 -21.81 5.61 1.48
CA CYS A 115 -23.14 6.11 1.85
C CYS A 115 -23.29 7.58 1.45
N GLY A 116 -24.29 7.90 0.61
CA GLY A 116 -24.60 9.24 0.16
C GLY A 116 -26.09 9.34 -0.13
N GLY A 117 -26.75 10.27 0.54
CA GLY A 117 -28.13 10.67 0.31
C GLY A 117 -28.19 12.15 0.66
N GLN A 118 -28.31 12.98 -0.37
CA GLN A 118 -28.28 14.45 -0.39
C GLN A 118 -26.90 15.13 -0.46
N SER A 119 -26.63 15.65 -1.67
CA SER A 119 -25.97 16.90 -2.04
C SER A 119 -24.53 17.25 -1.62
N ILE A 120 -23.91 16.68 -0.58
CA ILE A 120 -22.44 16.58 -0.31
C ILE A 120 -22.25 15.99 1.10
N VAL A 121 -21.52 14.88 1.22
CA VAL A 121 -21.17 14.29 2.52
C VAL A 121 -19.80 14.79 2.96
N LYS A 122 -19.68 15.35 4.17
CA LYS A 122 -18.40 15.74 4.76
C LYS A 122 -17.75 14.54 5.44
N CYS A 123 -16.52 14.21 5.03
CA CYS A 123 -15.72 13.14 5.62
C CYS A 123 -14.46 13.75 6.20
N ARG A 124 -14.33 13.76 7.54
CA ARG A 124 -13.13 14.23 8.22
C ARG A 124 -12.40 13.05 8.85
N LEU A 125 -11.10 12.96 8.58
CA LEU A 125 -10.22 11.98 9.19
C LEU A 125 -9.03 12.70 9.85
N GLU A 126 -8.75 12.34 11.09
CA GLU A 126 -7.54 12.78 11.79
C GLU A 126 -6.57 11.61 11.87
N CYS A 127 -5.32 11.88 11.54
CA CYS A 127 -4.25 10.90 11.48
C CYS A 127 -3.02 11.42 12.23
N GLU A 128 -2.18 10.48 12.63
CA GLU A 128 -0.86 10.74 13.19
C GLU A 128 0.16 9.84 12.52
N VAL A 129 1.28 10.43 12.10
CA VAL A 129 2.48 9.70 11.68
C VAL A 129 3.36 9.56 12.91
N GLU A 130 3.68 8.32 13.28
CA GLU A 130 4.51 8.04 14.47
C GLU A 130 6.00 8.30 14.21
N ALA A 131 6.50 7.87 13.05
CA ALA A 131 7.88 8.08 12.64
C ALA A 131 8.03 8.15 11.12
N TRP A 132 9.15 8.69 10.66
CA TRP A 132 9.57 8.63 9.26
C TRP A 132 10.68 7.59 9.09
N LYS A 133 10.64 6.82 8.01
CA LYS A 133 11.61 5.75 7.71
C LYS A 133 13.09 6.18 7.78
N ASP A 134 13.41 7.38 7.30
CA ASP A 134 14.76 7.98 7.32
C ASP A 134 15.12 8.70 8.63
N LEU A 135 14.17 8.87 9.55
CA LEU A 135 14.37 9.58 10.83
C LEU A 135 14.02 8.69 12.03
N LEU A 136 14.20 7.38 11.88
CA LEU A 136 13.98 6.43 12.96
C LEU A 136 14.97 6.68 14.11
N PRO A 137 14.53 6.56 15.37
CA PRO A 137 15.44 6.55 16.51
C PRO A 137 16.48 5.44 16.37
N LYS A 138 17.74 5.68 16.78
CA LYS A 138 18.80 4.66 16.72
C LYS A 138 18.46 3.38 17.49
N ASN A 139 17.60 3.47 18.50
CA ASN A 139 17.12 2.38 19.34
C ASN A 139 15.75 1.83 18.88
N ALA A 140 15.26 2.19 17.69
CA ALA A 140 14.04 1.62 17.15
C ALA A 140 14.17 0.09 17.04
N ALA A 141 13.12 -0.64 17.44
CA ALA A 141 13.15 -2.10 17.56
C ALA A 141 13.53 -2.78 16.24
N VAL A 142 13.15 -2.21 15.09
CA VAL A 142 13.49 -2.71 13.75
C VAL A 142 15.01 -2.90 13.54
N HIS A 143 15.86 -2.11 14.23
CA HIS A 143 17.32 -2.21 14.09
C HIS A 143 17.91 -3.46 14.75
N SER A 144 17.25 -4.01 15.78
CA SER A 144 17.67 -5.22 16.48
C SER A 144 16.68 -6.38 16.30
N TYR A 145 15.72 -6.22 15.40
CA TYR A 145 14.62 -7.14 15.23
C TYR A 145 15.12 -8.48 14.64
N LYS A 146 14.78 -9.58 15.30
CA LYS A 146 15.06 -10.94 14.83
C LYS A 146 13.78 -11.53 14.26
N LEU A 147 13.85 -12.02 13.02
CA LEU A 147 12.74 -12.72 12.36
C LEU A 147 12.36 -13.96 13.17
N ASN A 148 11.05 -14.20 13.27
CA ASN A 148 10.48 -15.38 13.92
C ASN A 148 9.89 -16.30 12.84
N LEU A 149 10.76 -17.08 12.19
CA LEU A 149 10.40 -17.94 11.06
C LEU A 149 10.38 -19.41 11.47
N ILE A 150 9.69 -20.24 10.70
CA ILE A 150 9.85 -21.69 10.81
C ILE A 150 11.12 -22.09 10.04
N GLY A 151 12.13 -22.59 10.73
CA GLY A 151 13.44 -22.92 10.16
C GLY A 151 14.52 -21.89 10.49
N ASP A 152 15.66 -22.03 9.81
CA ASP A 152 16.82 -21.15 10.01
C ASP A 152 16.89 -20.10 8.89
N TYR A 153 17.58 -18.99 9.16
CA TYR A 153 17.87 -18.01 8.13
C TYR A 153 19.22 -17.32 8.34
N GLU A 154 19.81 -16.88 7.23
CA GLU A 154 20.93 -15.97 7.21
C GLU A 154 20.53 -14.69 6.47
N LEU A 155 20.87 -13.54 7.06
CA LEU A 155 20.58 -12.23 6.48
C LEU A 155 21.88 -11.52 6.14
N TYR A 156 22.13 -11.40 4.84
CA TYR A 156 23.26 -10.68 4.28
C TYR A 156 22.83 -9.24 4.03
N LYS A 157 23.44 -8.29 4.74
CA LYS A 157 23.11 -6.86 4.65
C LYS A 157 23.95 -6.15 3.59
N ASN A 158 23.35 -5.21 2.85
CA ASN A 158 24.03 -4.35 1.88
C ASN A 158 24.94 -5.12 0.90
N VAL A 159 24.40 -6.18 0.29
CA VAL A 159 25.09 -6.94 -0.75
C VAL A 159 25.21 -6.10 -2.02
N ASP A 160 26.44 -5.80 -2.42
CA ASP A 160 26.74 -5.07 -3.64
C ASP A 160 26.56 -5.94 -4.89
N SER A 161 26.16 -5.29 -5.99
CA SER A 161 26.04 -5.92 -7.31
C SER A 161 26.95 -5.23 -8.31
N LYS A 162 27.59 -6.02 -9.17
CA LYS A 162 28.33 -5.47 -10.33
C LYS A 162 27.40 -4.81 -11.36
N TYR A 163 26.12 -5.18 -11.37
CA TYR A 163 25.17 -4.81 -12.42
C TYR A 163 24.09 -3.82 -11.95
N LEU A 164 23.91 -3.66 -10.65
CA LEU A 164 22.86 -2.83 -10.07
C LEU A 164 23.49 -1.78 -9.17
N GLU A 165 23.03 -0.54 -9.29
CA GLU A 165 23.65 0.61 -8.63
C GLU A 165 23.56 0.55 -7.10
N LEU A 166 22.51 -0.08 -6.57
CA LEU A 166 21.99 0.31 -5.27
C LEU A 166 22.27 -0.57 -4.06
N ALA A 167 23.04 -1.66 -4.06
CA ALA A 167 23.13 -2.59 -2.91
C ALA A 167 21.75 -3.10 -2.36
N ARG A 168 21.69 -4.27 -1.74
CA ARG A 168 20.42 -4.78 -1.15
C ARG A 168 20.68 -5.85 -0.12
N ASP A 169 19.72 -6.04 0.76
CA ASP A 169 19.75 -7.18 1.64
C ASP A 169 19.37 -8.46 0.87
N VAL A 170 19.96 -9.58 1.28
CA VAL A 170 19.60 -10.92 0.78
C VAL A 170 19.35 -11.80 1.99
N ILE A 171 18.16 -12.41 2.05
CA ILE A 171 17.82 -13.40 3.06
C ILE A 171 17.90 -14.79 2.45
N VAL A 172 18.59 -15.70 3.12
CA VAL A 172 18.63 -17.12 2.77
C VAL A 172 17.87 -17.86 3.86
N TRP A 173 16.66 -18.29 3.56
CA TRP A 173 15.86 -19.14 4.43
C TRP A 173 16.13 -20.61 4.15
N MET A 174 16.28 -21.39 5.22
CA MET A 174 16.65 -22.79 5.20
C MET A 174 15.65 -23.60 6.02
N PRO A 175 15.29 -24.82 5.56
CA PRO A 175 14.32 -25.66 6.24
C PRO A 175 14.85 -26.12 7.61
N GLU A 176 13.93 -26.49 8.50
CA GLU A 176 14.29 -26.97 9.84
C GLU A 176 15.28 -28.16 9.78
N GLY A 177 16.30 -28.13 10.63
CA GLY A 177 17.33 -29.17 10.67
C GLY A 177 18.35 -29.11 9.54
N TYR A 178 18.35 -28.07 8.70
CA TYR A 178 19.38 -27.85 7.68
C TYR A 178 20.81 -27.92 8.26
N ALA A 179 21.02 -27.31 9.43
CA ALA A 179 22.32 -27.29 10.11
C ALA A 179 22.65 -28.57 10.90
N ASP A 180 21.76 -29.57 10.95
CA ASP A 180 22.05 -30.85 11.63
C ASP A 180 23.24 -31.54 10.94
N PRO A 181 24.30 -31.95 11.68
CA PRO A 181 25.42 -32.71 11.12
C PRO A 181 25.02 -33.91 10.26
N LYS A 182 23.88 -34.56 10.55
CA LYS A 182 23.32 -35.67 9.76
C LYS A 182 22.93 -35.26 8.34
N ASN A 183 22.55 -34.00 8.15
CA ASN A 183 22.12 -33.44 6.87
C ASN A 183 23.25 -32.79 6.08
N ARG A 184 24.51 -32.82 6.55
CA ARG A 184 25.67 -32.18 5.90
C ARG A 184 25.86 -32.56 4.41
N ASN A 185 25.48 -33.78 4.03
CA ASN A 185 25.57 -34.27 2.64
C ASN A 185 24.26 -34.15 1.86
N LYS A 186 23.16 -33.75 2.50
CA LYS A 186 21.88 -33.49 1.84
C LYS A 186 22.03 -32.29 0.91
N ARG A 187 21.26 -32.28 -0.18
CA ARG A 187 21.19 -31.17 -1.13
C ARG A 187 19.75 -30.72 -1.24
N TYR A 188 19.59 -29.42 -1.29
CA TYR A 188 18.29 -28.76 -1.33
C TYR A 188 18.25 -27.94 -2.62
N PRO A 189 17.19 -28.05 -3.44
CA PRO A 189 16.98 -27.10 -4.52
C PRO A 189 16.78 -25.70 -3.94
N ALA A 190 17.22 -24.68 -4.67
CA ALA A 190 17.11 -23.28 -4.26
C ALA A 190 16.06 -22.56 -5.11
N LEU A 191 15.14 -21.86 -4.46
CA LEU A 191 14.15 -20.96 -5.06
C LEU A 191 14.59 -19.52 -4.82
N TYR A 192 14.87 -18.78 -5.88
CA TYR A 192 15.17 -17.35 -5.79
C TYR A 192 13.87 -16.56 -5.93
N MET A 193 13.62 -15.65 -4.99
CA MET A 193 12.43 -14.82 -4.97
C MET A 193 12.82 -13.35 -4.84
N HIS A 194 12.28 -12.51 -5.71
CA HIS A 194 12.34 -11.06 -5.58
C HIS A 194 11.47 -10.59 -4.42
N ASP A 195 11.58 -9.30 -4.05
CA ASP A 195 10.84 -8.72 -2.93
C ASP A 195 11.06 -9.44 -1.60
N GLY A 196 12.32 -9.81 -1.32
CA GLY A 196 12.74 -10.57 -0.15
C GLY A 196 12.23 -10.04 1.20
N ASN A 197 12.00 -8.72 1.31
CA ASN A 197 11.47 -8.09 2.53
C ASN A 197 9.99 -8.44 2.79
N ASN A 198 9.26 -8.93 1.78
CA ASN A 198 7.84 -9.26 1.86
C ASN A 198 7.58 -10.76 2.07
N LEU A 199 8.62 -11.61 2.13
CA LEU A 199 8.42 -13.06 1.99
C LEU A 199 8.01 -13.76 3.29
N PHE A 200 8.55 -13.32 4.44
CA PHE A 200 8.58 -14.14 5.65
C PHE A 200 8.05 -13.48 6.93
N ASP A 201 8.01 -12.15 7.00
CA ASP A 201 7.58 -11.49 8.24
C ASP A 201 6.77 -10.24 7.95
N ALA A 202 5.51 -10.28 8.36
CA ALA A 202 4.56 -9.20 8.22
C ALA A 202 5.14 -7.84 8.67
N ARG A 203 5.95 -7.79 9.74
CA ARG A 203 6.51 -6.54 10.27
C ARG A 203 7.51 -5.85 9.36
N LEU A 204 8.18 -6.61 8.50
CA LEU A 204 9.13 -6.09 7.49
C LEU A 204 8.50 -5.99 6.10
N SER A 205 7.29 -6.53 5.95
CA SER A 205 6.58 -6.61 4.69
C SER A 205 5.77 -5.36 4.41
N PHE A 206 5.67 -5.03 3.13
CA PHE A 206 4.84 -3.94 2.64
C PHE A 206 3.38 -4.14 3.09
N GLN A 207 2.81 -3.08 3.68
CA GLN A 207 1.47 -3.09 4.29
C GLN A 207 1.28 -4.02 5.50
N GLY A 208 2.34 -4.54 6.10
CA GLY A 208 2.18 -5.41 7.27
C GLY A 208 1.68 -6.81 6.92
N VAL A 209 1.79 -7.24 5.66
CA VAL A 209 1.35 -8.55 5.18
C VAL A 209 2.48 -9.19 4.40
N ASP A 210 3.02 -10.28 4.91
CA ASP A 210 3.98 -11.10 4.21
C ASP A 210 3.28 -12.13 3.32
N TRP A 211 4.08 -12.82 2.51
CA TRP A 211 3.59 -13.85 1.60
C TRP A 211 3.51 -15.23 2.23
N GLY A 212 3.93 -15.38 3.49
CA GLY A 212 3.85 -16.63 4.27
C GLY A 212 4.63 -17.78 3.63
N VAL A 213 5.83 -17.48 3.10
CA VAL A 213 6.60 -18.45 2.30
C VAL A 213 7.09 -19.60 3.17
N ASP A 214 7.60 -19.33 4.37
CA ASP A 214 8.08 -20.37 5.27
C ASP A 214 6.94 -21.28 5.74
N GLU A 215 5.76 -20.76 6.09
CA GLU A 215 4.62 -21.60 6.47
C GLU A 215 4.05 -22.38 5.28
N ALA A 216 4.08 -21.80 4.07
CA ALA A 216 3.64 -22.49 2.86
C ALA A 216 4.56 -23.65 2.51
N VAL A 217 5.88 -23.42 2.49
CA VAL A 217 6.88 -24.46 2.23
C VAL A 217 6.77 -25.56 3.29
N GLU A 218 6.78 -25.18 4.58
CA GLU A 218 6.72 -26.13 5.69
C GLU A 218 5.46 -27.01 5.62
N ARG A 219 4.29 -26.39 5.37
CA ARG A 219 3.03 -27.11 5.23
C ARG A 219 3.08 -28.11 4.07
N LEU A 220 3.60 -27.70 2.91
CA LEU A 220 3.65 -28.56 1.73
C LEU A 220 4.65 -29.71 1.88
N VAL A 221 5.79 -29.47 2.55
CA VAL A 221 6.77 -30.51 2.90
C VAL A 221 6.14 -31.53 3.87
N LYS A 222 5.49 -31.06 4.94
CA LYS A 222 4.77 -31.94 5.90
C LYS A 222 3.69 -32.79 5.23
N LEU A 223 2.98 -32.22 4.26
CA LEU A 223 1.98 -32.94 3.46
C LEU A 223 2.59 -33.83 2.35
N LYS A 224 3.92 -33.90 2.24
CA LYS A 224 4.65 -34.65 1.19
C LYS A 224 4.26 -34.24 -0.23
N LYS A 225 3.85 -32.98 -0.43
CA LYS A 225 3.48 -32.40 -1.72
C LYS A 225 4.64 -31.68 -2.41
N MET A 226 5.72 -31.42 -1.67
CA MET A 226 6.98 -30.91 -2.21
C MET A 226 8.16 -31.43 -1.39
N ASN A 227 9.36 -31.36 -1.98
CA ASN A 227 10.60 -31.57 -1.24
C ASN A 227 10.98 -30.30 -0.48
N GLU A 228 11.79 -30.45 0.57
CA GLU A 228 12.44 -29.32 1.24
C GLU A 228 13.27 -28.50 0.24
N ILE A 229 13.23 -27.18 0.38
CA ILE A 229 13.93 -26.24 -0.49
C ILE A 229 14.66 -25.19 0.36
N ILE A 230 15.65 -24.52 -0.21
CA ILE A 230 16.18 -23.25 0.29
C ILE A 230 15.46 -22.12 -0.44
N VAL A 231 15.13 -21.03 0.25
CA VAL A 231 14.57 -19.83 -0.39
C VAL A 231 15.55 -18.68 -0.25
N VAL A 232 15.97 -18.11 -1.39
CA VAL A 232 16.84 -16.93 -1.44
C VAL A 232 15.99 -15.71 -1.80
N GLY A 233 15.64 -14.92 -0.78
CA GLY A 233 14.88 -13.69 -0.92
C GLY A 233 15.79 -12.49 -1.19
N ILE A 234 15.67 -11.88 -2.37
CA ILE A 234 16.43 -10.70 -2.78
C ILE A 234 15.57 -9.47 -2.46
N TYR A 235 16.01 -8.65 -1.50
CA TYR A 235 15.24 -7.46 -1.12
C TYR A 235 15.16 -6.48 -2.29
N ASN A 236 14.03 -5.80 -2.40
CA ASN A 236 13.90 -4.67 -3.30
C ASN A 236 14.61 -3.43 -2.74
N THR A 237 14.76 -2.43 -3.60
CA THR A 237 15.25 -1.10 -3.23
C THR A 237 14.27 -0.03 -3.67
N GLU A 238 14.59 1.25 -3.49
CA GLU A 238 13.85 2.35 -4.10
C GLU A 238 13.75 2.23 -5.63
N ALA A 239 14.70 1.56 -6.29
CA ALA A 239 14.67 1.32 -7.72
C ALA A 239 13.82 0.10 -8.10
N ARG A 240 13.04 -0.49 -7.18
CA ARG A 240 12.22 -1.70 -7.42
C ARG A 240 11.46 -1.66 -8.75
N LEU A 241 10.79 -0.54 -9.05
CA LEU A 241 10.01 -0.42 -10.28
C LEU A 241 10.91 -0.46 -11.51
N ASP A 242 12.02 0.27 -11.50
CA ASP A 242 12.99 0.33 -12.60
C ASP A 242 13.78 -0.99 -12.74
N GLU A 243 14.07 -1.68 -11.63
CA GLU A 243 14.80 -2.95 -11.63
C GLU A 243 13.92 -4.15 -12.03
N TYR A 244 12.62 -4.14 -11.71
CA TYR A 244 11.73 -5.30 -11.94
C TYR A 244 10.83 -5.14 -13.16
N ALA A 245 10.59 -3.93 -13.64
CA ALA A 245 9.79 -3.73 -14.84
C ALA A 245 10.61 -4.11 -16.07
N PRO A 246 10.11 -5.02 -16.94
CA PRO A 246 10.82 -5.35 -18.17
C PRO A 246 10.80 -4.20 -19.19
N MET A 247 9.86 -3.25 -19.04
CA MET A 247 9.72 -2.06 -19.88
C MET A 247 9.22 -0.88 -19.05
N ARG A 248 9.60 0.32 -19.48
CA ARG A 248 9.17 1.59 -18.89
C ARG A 248 7.67 1.80 -18.99
N ASP A 249 7.00 1.97 -17.85
CA ASP A 249 5.60 2.38 -17.79
C ASP A 249 5.52 3.92 -17.73
N GLU A 250 4.84 4.53 -18.70
CA GLU A 250 4.71 5.99 -18.80
C GLU A 250 4.06 6.63 -17.55
N LYS A 251 3.23 5.87 -16.82
CA LYS A 251 2.52 6.35 -15.64
C LYS A 251 3.29 6.07 -14.36
N ARG A 252 4.03 4.97 -14.26
CA ARG A 252 4.60 4.48 -12.99
C ARG A 252 6.13 4.48 -12.94
N GLY A 253 6.83 4.67 -14.07
CA GLY A 253 8.28 4.43 -14.15
C GLY A 253 8.57 2.99 -14.57
N GLY A 254 9.81 2.54 -14.43
CA GLY A 254 10.35 1.37 -15.14
C GLY A 254 11.46 1.78 -16.10
#